data_AF-A0A7I8JSG4-F1
#
_entry.id   AF-A0A7I8JSG4-F1
#
_cell.length_a   1.000
_cell.length_b   1.000
_cell.length_c   1.000
_cell.angle_alpha   90.00
_cell.angle_beta   90.00
_cell.angle_gamma   90.00
#
_symmetry.space_group_name_H-M   'P 1'
#
loop_
_entity.id
_entity.type
_entity.pdbx_description
1 polymer ?
#
loop_
_entity_poly.entity_id
_entity_poly.type
_entity_poly.pdbx_seq_one_letter_code
_entity_poly.pdbx_strand_id
1 'polypeptide(L)'
;MRIGGTDKDPEDAFDFWDAKWFGSALNGKPDESFSSSSFTEVETSGESGTAAPRWRLKLDMGSASRPKKRRKPLGEDAHFISEARNAFGVADGVGCWSKSGVDAGKFARQLMSSCKEELERAGSCRATGYVLRRVLKKALRKTTARGTSTACIGAVDGQLLRAVNIGDSGFMVVRGDAVAYRSPSQQHSFNFPFQIGRVDEGTPLKRAVELATELAPGDVIVAASDGLFDNLFEEEIVELVARKRADVFGGTAEEMARALAAAAEDAYRKGKETPFGVASRAAGPPGSAQDRRHHGRRREGTHAQGFRSYSLLPGSSRH
;
A
#
# COMPACT_ATOMS: atom_id res chain seq x y z
N MET A 1 40.39 33.36 -36.82
CA MET A 1 40.56 33.96 -35.47
C MET A 1 39.66 33.19 -34.51
N ARG A 2 40.26 32.46 -33.56
CA ARG A 2 39.57 31.71 -32.48
C ARG A 2 38.90 32.70 -31.52
N ILE A 3 37.75 32.36 -30.95
CA ILE A 3 37.51 32.30 -29.49
C ILE A 3 36.45 31.23 -29.23
N GLY A 4 36.76 30.29 -28.33
CA GLY A 4 35.84 29.24 -27.86
C GLY A 4 35.17 29.61 -26.53
N GLY A 5 34.10 28.90 -26.19
CA GLY A 5 33.46 28.93 -24.88
C GLY A 5 33.16 27.49 -24.46
N THR A 6 33.74 27.07 -23.33
CA THR A 6 33.55 25.78 -22.68
C THR A 6 32.62 25.92 -21.48
N ASP A 7 31.79 24.89 -21.30
CA ASP A 7 31.01 24.60 -20.10
C ASP A 7 31.81 24.62 -18.80
N LYS A 8 31.12 24.95 -17.70
CA LYS A 8 31.27 24.35 -16.35
C LYS A 8 30.10 24.78 -15.44
N ASP A 9 29.57 23.81 -14.70
CA ASP A 9 28.63 23.94 -13.58
C ASP A 9 29.12 24.91 -12.48
N PRO A 10 28.23 25.27 -11.53
CA PRO A 10 28.40 24.65 -10.22
C PRO A 10 27.09 24.24 -9.49
N GLU A 11 27.24 23.18 -8.69
CA GLU A 11 26.41 22.80 -7.55
C GLU A 11 26.41 23.85 -6.42
N ASP A 12 25.52 23.62 -5.46
CA ASP A 12 25.45 24.17 -4.09
C ASP A 12 24.84 25.55 -3.85
N ALA A 13 23.58 25.53 -3.38
CA ALA A 13 23.08 26.51 -2.42
C ALA A 13 22.21 25.80 -1.36
N PHE A 14 22.84 25.68 -0.18
CA PHE A 14 22.27 25.38 1.12
C PHE A 14 21.22 26.41 1.55
N ASP A 15 20.29 25.97 2.42
CA ASP A 15 19.94 26.58 3.73
C ASP A 15 18.57 26.04 4.22
N PHE A 16 18.24 25.92 5.49
CA PHE A 16 18.92 25.89 6.79
C PHE A 16 17.76 25.72 7.79
N TRP A 17 17.88 24.84 8.79
CA TRP A 17 17.53 25.13 10.18
C TRP A 17 17.95 23.93 11.03
N ASP A 18 19.09 24.11 11.68
CA ASP A 18 19.69 23.19 12.62
C ASP A 18 19.37 23.61 14.05
N ALA A 19 19.36 22.59 14.91
CA ALA A 19 19.01 22.66 16.30
C ALA A 19 20.08 23.38 17.13
N LYS A 20 19.62 24.12 18.15
CA LYS A 20 20.40 24.38 19.36
C LYS A 20 19.58 23.94 20.55
N TRP A 21 20.10 22.97 21.31
CA TRP A 21 20.15 23.06 22.77
C TRP A 21 21.35 22.23 23.27
N PHE A 22 22.29 22.94 23.90
CA PHE A 22 23.46 22.44 24.60
C PHE A 22 23.06 21.99 26.02
N GLY A 23 23.72 20.94 26.52
CA GLY A 23 23.81 20.62 27.93
C GLY A 23 25.12 19.88 28.18
N SER A 24 26.10 20.56 28.78
CA SER A 24 27.44 20.07 29.06
C SER A 24 27.53 19.43 30.45
N ALA A 25 28.36 18.39 30.54
CA ALA A 25 29.19 17.91 31.65
C ALA A 25 28.54 17.59 33.01
N LEU A 26 28.83 16.39 33.54
CA LEU A 26 29.72 16.20 34.69
C LEU A 26 30.20 14.74 34.80
N ASN A 27 31.48 14.61 35.22
CA ASN A 27 32.24 13.40 35.50
C ASN A 27 31.73 12.66 36.76
N GLY A 28 31.82 11.32 36.77
CA GLY A 28 31.69 10.48 37.97
C GLY A 28 31.87 8.99 37.66
N LYS A 29 32.86 8.35 38.29
CA LYS A 29 33.32 6.96 38.12
C LYS A 29 32.28 5.90 38.56
N PRO A 30 32.47 4.60 38.20
CA PRO A 30 31.47 3.55 38.39
C PRO A 30 31.56 2.94 39.79
N ASP A 31 30.42 2.52 40.32
CA ASP A 31 30.36 1.62 41.47
C ASP A 31 29.47 0.42 41.13
N GLU A 32 30.00 -0.77 41.36
CA GLU A 32 29.28 -2.03 41.29
C GLU A 32 28.55 -2.26 42.62
N SER A 33 27.28 -2.66 42.57
CA SER A 33 26.77 -3.69 43.47
C SER A 33 25.34 -4.08 43.13
N PHE A 34 25.18 -5.39 42.98
CA PHE A 34 23.91 -6.11 43.06
C PHE A 34 23.20 -5.80 44.39
N SER A 35 21.89 -5.54 44.34
CA SER A 35 20.97 -5.94 45.41
C SER A 35 19.53 -6.01 44.89
N SER A 36 18.92 -7.16 45.09
CA SER A 36 17.52 -7.44 44.85
C SER A 36 16.62 -6.57 45.71
N SER A 37 15.54 -6.04 45.12
CA SER A 37 14.34 -5.75 45.89
C SER A 37 13.09 -5.91 45.04
N SER A 38 12.23 -6.81 45.50
CA SER A 38 10.81 -6.89 45.20
C SER A 38 10.15 -5.53 45.36
N PHE A 39 9.37 -5.10 44.37
CA PHE A 39 8.47 -3.97 44.55
C PHE A 39 7.07 -4.28 44.04
N THR A 40 6.16 -4.03 44.96
CA THR A 40 4.72 -4.27 45.04
C THR A 40 3.91 -3.55 43.95
N GLU A 41 2.81 -4.18 43.55
CA GLU A 41 1.72 -3.55 42.81
C GLU A 41 1.28 -2.27 43.50
N VAL A 42 1.23 -1.18 42.74
CA VAL A 42 0.56 0.06 43.12
C VAL A 42 -0.66 0.17 42.23
N GLU A 43 -1.81 -0.17 42.81
CA GLU A 43 -3.11 0.24 42.26
C GLU A 43 -3.19 1.77 42.29
N THR A 44 -3.44 2.36 41.13
CA THR A 44 -3.86 3.77 41.04
C THR A 44 -5.29 3.78 40.51
N SER A 45 -6.21 4.10 41.42
CA SER A 45 -7.58 4.49 41.13
C SER A 45 -7.59 5.94 40.61
N GLY A 46 -8.20 6.14 39.43
CA GLY A 46 -8.40 7.44 38.81
C GLY A 46 -9.43 7.33 37.68
N GLU A 47 -10.44 8.19 37.73
CA GLU A 47 -11.78 8.02 37.17
C GLU A 47 -11.95 8.24 35.64
N SER A 48 -13.02 7.60 35.14
CA SER A 48 -13.96 8.07 34.10
C SER A 48 -13.57 7.95 32.62
N GLY A 49 -14.32 7.07 31.95
CA GLY A 49 -14.29 6.83 30.51
C GLY A 49 -14.30 5.34 30.25
N THR A 50 -15.46 4.68 30.37
CA THR A 50 -15.63 3.26 30.01
C THR A 50 -15.46 3.10 28.49
N ALA A 51 -14.21 3.11 28.02
CA ALA A 51 -13.89 2.55 26.72
C ALA A 51 -14.26 1.07 26.79
N ALA A 52 -15.25 0.66 26.01
CA ALA A 52 -15.61 -0.74 25.86
C ALA A 52 -14.34 -1.58 25.69
N PRO A 53 -14.25 -2.78 26.28
CA PRO A 53 -13.04 -3.60 26.18
C PRO A 53 -12.67 -3.75 24.71
N ARG A 54 -11.57 -3.10 24.30
CA ARG A 54 -11.08 -3.16 22.92
C ARG A 54 -10.37 -4.49 22.77
N TRP A 55 -11.14 -5.54 22.49
CA TRP A 55 -10.60 -6.81 22.05
C TRP A 55 -9.73 -6.56 20.81
N ARG A 56 -8.62 -7.30 20.73
CA ARG A 56 -7.68 -7.24 19.61
C ARG A 56 -7.99 -8.38 18.67
N LEU A 57 -8.10 -8.08 17.39
CA LEU A 57 -8.16 -9.10 16.36
C LEU A 57 -6.81 -9.74 16.16
N LYS A 58 -6.82 -11.05 15.94
CA LYS A 58 -5.69 -11.81 15.42
C LYS A 58 -6.12 -12.42 14.10
N LEU A 59 -5.29 -12.26 13.07
CA LEU A 59 -5.52 -12.88 11.78
C LEU A 59 -5.04 -14.33 11.80
N ASP A 60 -5.90 -15.23 11.33
CA ASP A 60 -5.47 -16.49 10.74
C ASP A 60 -5.05 -16.19 9.30
N MET A 61 -3.86 -16.62 8.90
CA MET A 61 -3.21 -16.17 7.67
C MET A 61 -2.83 -17.35 6.78
N GLY A 62 -3.00 -17.16 5.48
CA GLY A 62 -2.56 -18.08 4.46
C GLY A 62 -2.26 -17.32 3.17
N SER A 63 -1.47 -17.94 2.29
CA SER A 63 -1.02 -17.30 1.07
C SER A 63 -0.75 -18.30 -0.04
N ALA A 64 -1.12 -17.94 -1.27
CA ALA A 64 -0.85 -18.75 -2.44
C ALA A 64 -0.47 -17.85 -3.62
N SER A 65 0.40 -18.34 -4.49
CA SER A 65 0.77 -17.66 -5.73
C SER A 65 0.79 -18.65 -6.90
N ARG A 66 0.26 -18.22 -8.05
CA ARG A 66 0.22 -18.99 -9.29
C ARG A 66 0.94 -18.21 -10.39
N PRO A 67 2.21 -18.52 -10.69
CA PRO A 67 2.98 -17.77 -11.67
C PRO A 67 2.44 -17.99 -13.08
N LYS A 68 2.28 -16.89 -13.84
CA LYS A 68 1.78 -16.90 -15.23
C LYS A 68 2.53 -17.86 -16.17
N LYS A 69 3.84 -17.99 -16.01
CA LYS A 69 4.72 -18.81 -16.87
C LYS A 69 5.32 -19.95 -16.07
N ARG A 70 5.05 -21.20 -16.46
CA ARG A 70 5.67 -22.40 -15.84
C ARG A 70 7.21 -22.35 -15.84
N ARG A 71 7.81 -21.75 -16.87
CA ARG A 71 9.27 -21.58 -17.00
C ARG A 71 9.88 -20.48 -16.11
N LYS A 72 9.05 -19.66 -15.45
CA LYS A 72 9.44 -18.63 -14.49
C LYS A 72 8.68 -18.90 -13.17
N PRO A 73 9.04 -19.96 -12.43
CA PRO A 73 8.25 -20.46 -11.31
C PRO A 73 8.15 -19.47 -10.14
N LEU A 74 9.06 -18.51 -10.05
CA LEU A 74 9.02 -17.46 -9.03
C LEU A 74 8.13 -16.26 -9.39
N GLY A 75 7.58 -16.22 -10.60
CA GLY A 75 6.71 -15.14 -11.04
C GLY A 75 7.34 -13.74 -11.00
N GLU A 76 6.47 -12.74 -11.09
CA GLU A 76 6.78 -11.31 -10.93
C GLU A 76 6.18 -10.74 -9.64
N ASP A 77 5.15 -11.39 -9.12
CA ASP A 77 4.56 -11.14 -7.82
C ASP A 77 5.44 -11.62 -6.65
N ALA A 78 5.28 -10.96 -5.52
CA ALA A 78 5.81 -11.37 -4.23
C ALA A 78 4.83 -11.01 -3.12
N HIS A 79 4.89 -11.74 -2.01
CA HIS A 79 4.09 -11.45 -0.83
C HIS A 79 4.84 -11.83 0.44
N PHE A 80 4.33 -11.37 1.58
CA PHE A 80 4.72 -11.86 2.90
C PHE A 80 3.50 -11.91 3.83
N ILE A 81 3.59 -12.80 4.83
CA ILE A 81 2.74 -12.80 6.02
C ILE A 81 3.64 -12.72 7.26
N SER A 82 3.14 -12.04 8.30
CA SER A 82 3.80 -11.92 9.61
C SER A 82 2.74 -12.01 10.71
N GLU A 83 2.57 -13.22 11.24
CA GLU A 83 1.66 -13.49 12.36
C GLU A 83 2.06 -12.68 13.61
N ALA A 84 3.36 -12.56 13.87
CA ALA A 84 3.89 -11.77 14.98
C ALA A 84 3.46 -10.31 14.93
N ARG A 85 3.21 -9.78 13.73
CA ARG A 85 2.84 -8.38 13.49
C ARG A 85 1.42 -8.19 13.02
N ASN A 86 0.65 -9.28 12.92
CA ASN A 86 -0.71 -9.26 12.41
C ASN A 86 -0.81 -8.55 11.05
N ALA A 87 0.15 -8.85 10.16
CA ALA A 87 0.42 -8.08 8.96
C ALA A 87 0.71 -8.94 7.74
N PHE A 88 0.50 -8.33 6.56
CA PHE A 88 0.72 -8.93 5.26
C PHE A 88 1.27 -7.88 4.29
N GLY A 89 1.81 -8.34 3.18
CA GLY A 89 2.12 -7.47 2.05
C GLY A 89 2.10 -8.22 0.73
N VAL A 90 1.76 -7.50 -0.34
CA VAL A 90 1.72 -7.98 -1.71
C VAL A 90 2.37 -6.92 -2.61
N ALA A 91 3.16 -7.37 -3.57
CA ALA A 91 3.75 -6.53 -4.60
C ALA A 91 3.74 -7.28 -5.94
N ASP A 92 3.40 -6.56 -7.01
CA ASP A 92 3.52 -7.06 -8.38
C ASP A 92 4.63 -6.31 -9.12
N GLY A 93 5.66 -7.05 -9.52
CA GLY A 93 6.77 -6.53 -10.31
C GLY A 93 6.35 -6.26 -11.75
N VAL A 94 6.51 -5.02 -12.22
CA VAL A 94 6.06 -4.63 -13.56
C VAL A 94 6.81 -5.38 -14.65
N GLY A 95 6.12 -6.27 -15.36
CA GLY A 95 6.72 -7.21 -16.33
C GLY A 95 7.40 -6.57 -17.54
N CYS A 96 7.13 -5.29 -17.84
CA CYS A 96 7.78 -4.56 -18.95
C CYS A 96 9.32 -4.52 -18.83
N TRP A 97 9.87 -4.61 -17.62
CA TRP A 97 11.31 -4.69 -17.37
C TRP A 97 12.01 -5.89 -18.00
N SER A 98 11.25 -6.95 -18.30
CA SER A 98 11.78 -8.13 -19.00
C SER A 98 12.37 -7.80 -20.38
N LYS A 99 11.90 -6.74 -21.05
CA LYS A 99 12.45 -6.25 -22.34
C LYS A 99 13.88 -5.72 -22.21
N SER A 100 14.25 -5.26 -21.01
CA SER A 100 15.59 -4.76 -20.68
C SER A 100 16.43 -5.81 -19.93
N GLY A 101 16.01 -7.08 -19.93
CA GLY A 101 16.69 -8.16 -19.21
C GLY A 101 16.61 -8.05 -17.68
N VAL A 102 15.73 -7.20 -17.15
CA VAL A 102 15.58 -6.97 -15.71
C VAL A 102 14.44 -7.82 -15.15
N ASP A 103 14.71 -8.57 -14.09
CA ASP A 103 13.69 -9.36 -13.39
C ASP A 103 12.96 -8.51 -12.33
N ALA A 104 11.81 -7.94 -12.71
CA ALA A 104 10.96 -7.20 -11.76
C ALA A 104 10.45 -8.06 -10.60
N GLY A 105 10.36 -9.39 -10.76
CA GLY A 105 10.05 -10.28 -9.65
C GLY A 105 11.14 -10.29 -8.58
N LYS A 106 12.41 -10.13 -8.96
CA LYS A 106 13.52 -10.02 -8.01
C LYS A 106 13.37 -8.73 -7.18
N PHE A 107 12.96 -7.63 -7.82
CA PHE A 107 12.62 -6.39 -7.13
C PHE A 107 11.48 -6.60 -6.13
N ALA A 108 10.34 -7.15 -6.57
CA ALA A 108 9.18 -7.37 -5.70
C ALA A 108 9.51 -8.27 -4.50
N ARG A 109 10.24 -9.37 -4.72
CA ARG A 109 10.66 -10.30 -3.65
C ARG A 109 11.58 -9.62 -2.63
N GLN A 110 12.57 -8.86 -3.08
CA GLN A 110 13.48 -8.13 -2.19
C GLN A 110 12.74 -7.04 -1.41
N LEU A 111 11.81 -6.34 -2.05
CA LEU A 111 10.98 -5.32 -1.40
C LEU A 111 10.11 -5.93 -0.29
N MET A 112 9.40 -7.03 -0.58
CA MET A 112 8.53 -7.69 0.41
C MET A 112 9.32 -8.30 1.56
N SER A 113 10.48 -8.94 1.29
CA SER A 113 11.38 -9.43 2.35
C SER A 113 11.83 -8.28 3.26
N SER A 114 12.27 -7.17 2.66
CA SER A 114 12.71 -6.00 3.42
C SER A 114 11.57 -5.35 4.21
N CYS A 115 10.34 -5.36 3.69
CA CYS A 115 9.16 -4.88 4.40
C CYS A 115 8.86 -5.73 5.62
N LYS A 116 8.90 -7.05 5.49
CA LYS A 116 8.70 -7.98 6.61
C LYS A 116 9.74 -7.74 7.72
N GLU A 117 11.03 -7.71 7.36
CA GLU A 117 12.12 -7.46 8.32
C GLU A 117 11.98 -6.10 9.02
N GLU A 118 11.71 -5.04 8.26
CA GLU A 118 11.55 -3.69 8.83
C GLU A 118 10.32 -3.56 9.70
N LEU A 119 9.25 -4.28 9.35
CA LEU A 119 8.08 -4.37 10.18
C LEU A 119 8.43 -5.08 11.48
N GLU A 120 8.93 -6.32 11.44
CA GLU A 120 9.28 -7.12 12.64
C GLU A 120 10.26 -6.39 13.56
N ARG A 121 11.26 -5.70 13.00
CA ARG A 121 12.22 -4.88 13.76
C ARG A 121 11.59 -3.67 14.45
N ALA A 122 10.45 -3.17 13.98
CA ALA A 122 9.74 -2.08 14.66
C ALA A 122 9.14 -2.48 16.02
N GLY A 123 9.25 -3.75 16.44
CA GLY A 123 8.81 -4.24 17.75
C GLY A 123 7.33 -3.97 18.05
N SER A 124 6.97 -3.77 19.32
CA SER A 124 5.59 -3.60 19.75
C SER A 124 4.92 -2.27 19.35
N CYS A 125 5.53 -1.47 18.46
CA CYS A 125 4.91 -0.25 17.95
C CYS A 125 3.59 -0.56 17.22
N ARG A 126 2.55 0.23 17.52
CA ARG A 126 1.27 0.20 16.80
C ARG A 126 1.50 0.38 15.30
N ALA A 127 0.83 -0.44 14.51
CA ALA A 127 0.95 -0.44 13.05
C ALA A 127 0.11 0.68 12.42
N THR A 128 0.40 1.94 12.78
CA THR A 128 -0.27 3.09 12.17
C THR A 128 0.09 3.22 10.69
N GLY A 129 -0.73 3.94 9.91
CA GLY A 129 -0.44 4.22 8.49
C GLY A 129 0.96 4.84 8.30
N TYR A 130 1.31 5.79 9.16
CA TYR A 130 2.64 6.38 9.21
C TYR A 130 3.78 5.36 9.41
N VAL A 131 3.60 4.38 10.31
CA VAL A 131 4.59 3.31 10.54
C VAL A 131 4.74 2.45 9.29
N LEU A 132 3.64 2.03 8.67
CA LEU A 132 3.66 1.23 7.44
C LEU A 132 4.33 1.99 6.29
N ARG A 133 4.07 3.28 6.16
CA ARG A 133 4.70 4.14 5.15
C ARG A 133 6.20 4.28 5.39
N ARG A 134 6.64 4.37 6.66
CA ARG A 134 8.07 4.34 7.01
C ARG A 134 8.72 2.98 6.74
N VAL A 135 8.02 1.88 7.01
CA VAL A 135 8.46 0.51 6.67
C VAL A 135 8.70 0.42 5.17
N LEU A 136 7.73 0.80 4.34
CA LEU A 136 7.87 0.80 2.89
C LEU A 136 9.06 1.68 2.43
N LYS A 137 9.21 2.89 2.99
CA LYS A 137 10.33 3.79 2.67
C LYS A 137 11.69 3.18 3.02
N LYS A 138 11.80 2.49 4.17
CA LYS A 138 13.05 1.82 4.58
C LYS A 138 13.34 0.59 3.72
N ALA A 139 12.32 -0.22 3.43
CA ALA A 139 12.44 -1.38 2.57
C ALA A 139 12.90 -1.00 1.15
N LEU A 140 12.35 0.08 0.60
CA LEU A 140 12.74 0.58 -0.72
C LEU A 140 14.22 0.98 -0.77
N ARG A 141 14.74 1.63 0.28
CA ARG A 141 16.18 1.98 0.38
C ARG A 141 17.10 0.76 0.47
N LYS A 142 16.62 -0.36 1.02
CA LYS A 142 17.37 -1.63 1.09
C LYS A 142 17.26 -2.44 -0.20
N THR A 143 16.33 -2.09 -1.09
CA THR A 143 16.09 -2.83 -2.33
C THR A 143 17.10 -2.40 -3.38
N THR A 144 18.02 -3.31 -3.71
CA THR A 144 19.12 -3.08 -4.67
C THR A 144 18.83 -3.65 -6.06
N ALA A 145 17.94 -4.63 -6.15
CA ALA A 145 17.44 -5.14 -7.42
C ALA A 145 16.88 -4.00 -8.27
N ARG A 146 17.10 -4.08 -9.59
CA ARG A 146 16.51 -3.15 -10.55
C ARG A 146 15.08 -3.56 -10.85
N GLY A 147 14.26 -2.60 -11.22
CA GLY A 147 12.87 -2.83 -11.56
C GLY A 147 11.95 -1.91 -10.78
N THR A 148 10.66 -2.12 -11.00
CA THR A 148 9.60 -1.41 -10.30
C THR A 148 8.51 -2.39 -9.94
N SER A 149 7.77 -2.13 -8.88
CA SER A 149 6.58 -2.88 -8.52
C SER A 149 5.46 -1.98 -8.02
N THR A 150 4.25 -2.51 -7.97
CA THR A 150 3.22 -2.05 -7.03
C THR A 150 3.62 -2.47 -5.60
N ALA A 151 2.90 -1.97 -4.59
CA ALA A 151 3.00 -2.49 -3.23
C ALA A 151 1.76 -2.16 -2.41
N CYS A 152 1.18 -3.18 -1.78
CA CYS A 152 0.15 -3.07 -0.75
C CYS A 152 0.66 -3.73 0.53
N ILE A 153 0.80 -2.98 1.62
CA ILE A 153 1.18 -3.49 2.94
C ILE A 153 0.06 -3.21 3.91
N GLY A 154 -0.43 -4.22 4.62
CA GLY A 154 -1.51 -4.10 5.60
C GLY A 154 -1.12 -4.67 6.95
N ALA A 155 -1.66 -4.09 8.03
CA ALA A 155 -1.51 -4.59 9.38
C ALA A 155 -2.75 -4.25 10.22
N VAL A 156 -3.13 -5.16 11.12
CA VAL A 156 -4.30 -5.00 11.99
C VAL A 156 -3.87 -4.52 13.37
N ASP A 157 -4.34 -3.33 13.75
CA ASP A 157 -4.11 -2.70 15.06
C ASP A 157 -5.45 -2.58 15.82
N GLY A 158 -5.66 -3.49 16.77
CA GLY A 158 -6.94 -3.60 17.49
C GLY A 158 -8.03 -4.13 16.57
N GLN A 159 -8.91 -3.22 16.13
CA GLN A 159 -10.03 -3.49 15.20
C GLN A 159 -9.88 -2.72 13.88
N LEU A 160 -8.74 -2.08 13.65
CA LEU A 160 -8.49 -1.32 12.43
C LEU A 160 -7.50 -2.07 11.54
N LEU A 161 -7.90 -2.35 10.31
CA LEU A 161 -6.96 -2.65 9.23
C LEU A 161 -6.36 -1.33 8.75
N ARG A 162 -5.06 -1.17 8.96
CA ARG A 162 -4.26 -0.07 8.41
C ARG A 162 -3.51 -0.60 7.21
N ALA A 163 -3.44 0.17 6.13
CA ALA A 163 -2.67 -0.21 4.96
C ALA A 163 -1.96 0.98 4.31
N VAL A 164 -0.91 0.68 3.57
CA VAL A 164 -0.28 1.59 2.61
C VAL A 164 -0.30 0.92 1.25
N ASN A 165 -0.88 1.60 0.27
CA ASN A 165 -0.99 1.08 -1.09
C ASN A 165 -0.35 2.02 -2.12
N ILE A 166 0.31 1.42 -3.11
CA ILE A 166 0.74 2.07 -4.35
C ILE A 166 0.53 1.13 -5.54
N GLY A 167 -0.29 1.55 -6.49
CA GLY A 167 -0.64 0.79 -7.68
C GLY A 167 -2.03 0.15 -7.61
N ASP A 168 -2.24 -0.90 -8.39
CA ASP A 168 -3.50 -1.63 -8.54
C ASP A 168 -3.52 -2.99 -7.81
N SER A 169 -2.42 -3.37 -7.16
CA SER A 169 -2.50 -4.29 -6.03
C SER A 169 -3.33 -3.67 -4.91
N GLY A 170 -3.87 -4.50 -4.02
CA GLY A 170 -4.75 -3.99 -2.98
C GLY A 170 -5.35 -5.08 -2.11
N PHE A 171 -6.42 -4.73 -1.40
CA PHE A 171 -7.15 -5.64 -0.54
C PHE A 171 -8.66 -5.43 -0.60
N MET A 172 -9.39 -6.45 -0.20
CA MET A 172 -10.83 -6.46 -0.05
C MET A 172 -11.19 -7.07 1.31
N VAL A 173 -12.18 -6.51 1.99
CA VAL A 173 -12.73 -7.05 3.23
C VAL A 173 -14.09 -7.66 2.90
N VAL A 174 -14.21 -8.97 3.12
CA VAL A 174 -15.47 -9.72 3.00
C VAL A 174 -16.05 -9.90 4.40
N ARG A 175 -17.30 -9.48 4.58
CA ARG A 175 -18.06 -9.60 5.83
C ARG A 175 -19.35 -10.33 5.55
N GLY A 176 -19.49 -11.52 6.14
CA GLY A 176 -20.59 -12.42 5.80
C GLY A 176 -20.53 -12.81 4.32
N ASP A 177 -21.54 -12.39 3.57
CA ASP A 177 -21.78 -12.65 2.16
C ASP A 177 -21.65 -11.38 1.28
N ALA A 178 -20.98 -10.34 1.78
CA ALA A 178 -20.84 -9.08 1.07
C ALA A 178 -19.42 -8.49 1.17
N VAL A 179 -19.11 -7.60 0.24
CA VAL A 179 -17.91 -6.75 0.29
C VAL A 179 -18.16 -5.60 1.26
N ALA A 180 -17.47 -5.61 2.40
CA ALA A 180 -17.51 -4.52 3.38
C ALA A 180 -16.62 -3.34 2.97
N TYR A 181 -15.49 -3.63 2.33
CA TYR A 181 -14.56 -2.61 1.85
C TYR A 181 -13.71 -3.12 0.71
N ARG A 182 -13.44 -2.26 -0.27
CA ARG A 182 -12.50 -2.51 -1.37
C ARG A 182 -11.50 -1.37 -1.45
N SER A 183 -10.20 -1.68 -1.41
CA SER A 183 -9.17 -0.64 -1.57
C SER A 183 -9.22 -0.04 -2.98
N PRO A 184 -9.13 1.29 -3.14
CA PRO A 184 -9.07 1.91 -4.46
C PRO A 184 -7.84 1.45 -5.25
N SER A 185 -8.05 1.09 -6.53
CA SER A 185 -6.96 0.85 -7.48
C SER A 185 -6.34 2.17 -7.93
N GLN A 186 -5.02 2.21 -8.06
CA GLN A 186 -4.29 3.42 -8.44
C GLN A 186 -3.53 3.23 -9.75
N GLN A 187 -3.98 3.93 -10.79
CA GLN A 187 -3.39 3.87 -12.12
C GLN A 187 -3.29 5.27 -12.74
N HIS A 188 -2.35 5.43 -13.67
CA HIS A 188 -2.24 6.61 -14.54
C HIS A 188 -3.29 6.58 -15.65
N SER A 189 -3.46 5.40 -16.26
CA SER A 189 -4.43 5.06 -17.29
C SER A 189 -4.75 3.57 -17.17
N PHE A 190 -5.74 3.06 -17.93
CA PHE A 190 -6.07 1.64 -17.92
C PHE A 190 -4.82 0.76 -18.11
N ASN A 191 -4.63 -0.21 -17.22
CA ASN A 191 -3.49 -1.15 -17.23
C ASN A 191 -2.10 -0.46 -17.14
N PHE A 192 -2.03 0.71 -16.53
CA PHE A 192 -0.79 1.43 -16.26
C PHE A 192 -0.75 1.93 -14.80
N PRO A 193 -0.40 1.05 -13.84
CA PRO A 193 -0.43 1.38 -12.42
C PRO A 193 0.62 2.41 -12.00
N PHE A 194 0.34 3.09 -10.88
CA PHE A 194 1.42 3.75 -10.15
C PHE A 194 2.38 2.68 -9.61
N GLN A 195 3.66 2.95 -9.70
CA GLN A 195 4.71 2.00 -9.34
C GLN A 195 5.80 2.68 -8.50
N ILE A 196 6.54 1.87 -7.76
CA ILE A 196 7.75 2.27 -7.05
C ILE A 196 8.93 1.47 -7.57
N GLY A 197 10.04 2.14 -7.80
CA GLY A 197 11.34 1.58 -8.16
C GLY A 197 12.40 2.07 -7.19
N ARG A 198 13.68 1.83 -7.51
CA ARG A 198 14.75 2.27 -6.61
C ARG A 198 14.74 3.78 -6.41
N VAL A 199 15.24 4.23 -5.26
CA VAL A 199 15.22 5.65 -4.87
C VAL A 199 16.03 6.51 -5.85
N ASP A 200 17.13 5.97 -6.37
CA ASP A 200 17.99 6.58 -7.40
C ASP A 200 17.36 6.58 -8.80
N GLU A 201 16.30 5.80 -9.03
CA GLU A 201 15.55 5.76 -10.29
C GLU A 201 14.38 6.77 -10.31
N GLY A 202 14.26 7.64 -9.29
CA GLY A 202 13.35 8.80 -9.29
C GLY A 202 11.87 8.49 -9.07
N THR A 203 11.51 7.25 -8.76
CA THR A 203 10.10 6.84 -8.60
C THR A 203 9.47 7.38 -7.31
N PRO A 204 8.36 8.14 -7.39
CA PRO A 204 7.85 8.89 -6.24
C PRO A 204 7.01 8.05 -5.25
N LEU A 205 7.58 7.74 -4.07
CA LEU A 205 6.84 7.22 -2.91
C LEU A 205 5.73 8.17 -2.40
N LYS A 206 5.72 9.44 -2.84
CA LYS A 206 4.65 10.41 -2.52
C LYS A 206 3.27 10.02 -3.06
N ARG A 207 3.19 9.06 -3.99
CA ARG A 207 1.91 8.56 -4.53
C ARG A 207 1.27 7.47 -3.67
N ALA A 208 2.02 6.87 -2.75
CA ALA A 208 1.48 5.86 -1.85
C ALA A 208 0.45 6.49 -0.91
N VAL A 209 -0.71 5.84 -0.78
CA VAL A 209 -1.83 6.29 0.08
C VAL A 209 -1.90 5.46 1.34
N GLU A 210 -2.23 6.12 2.45
CA GLU A 210 -2.57 5.46 3.71
C GLU A 210 -4.07 5.20 3.74
N LEU A 211 -4.46 3.96 4.04
CA LEU A 211 -5.84 3.51 4.10
C LEU A 211 -6.13 2.96 5.50
N ALA A 212 -7.38 3.09 5.93
CA ALA A 212 -7.85 2.51 7.18
C ALA A 212 -9.31 2.06 7.02
N THR A 213 -9.65 0.88 7.53
CA THR A 213 -11.03 0.39 7.63
C THR A 213 -11.22 -0.39 8.92
N GLU A 214 -12.41 -0.35 9.48
CA GLU A 214 -12.78 -1.14 10.66
C GLU A 214 -13.08 -2.59 10.29
N LEU A 215 -12.64 -3.50 11.15
CA LEU A 215 -12.83 -4.93 11.06
C LEU A 215 -13.72 -5.42 12.20
N ALA A 216 -14.53 -6.43 11.89
CA ALA A 216 -15.31 -7.21 12.84
C ALA A 216 -14.72 -8.62 12.98
N PRO A 217 -15.00 -9.34 14.09
CA PRO A 217 -14.64 -10.74 14.21
C PRO A 217 -15.31 -11.53 13.09
N GLY A 218 -14.55 -12.41 12.44
CA GLY A 218 -15.05 -13.15 11.30
C GLY A 218 -15.08 -12.36 10.00
N ASP A 219 -14.39 -11.22 9.85
CA ASP A 219 -14.09 -10.69 8.52
C ASP A 219 -13.00 -11.52 7.81
N VAL A 220 -13.01 -11.61 6.48
CA VAL A 220 -11.86 -12.09 5.67
C VAL A 220 -11.22 -10.90 4.97
N ILE A 221 -9.90 -10.83 5.04
CA ILE A 221 -9.12 -9.90 4.24
C ILE A 221 -8.52 -10.66 3.07
N VAL A 222 -8.93 -10.33 1.84
CA VAL A 222 -8.33 -10.83 0.60
C VAL A 222 -7.36 -9.77 0.10
N ALA A 223 -6.06 -9.96 0.32
CA ALA A 223 -5.02 -9.10 -0.23
C ALA A 223 -4.36 -9.77 -1.45
N ALA A 224 -4.29 -9.07 -2.57
CA ALA A 224 -3.81 -9.65 -3.83
C ALA A 224 -3.26 -8.59 -4.80
N SER A 225 -2.55 -9.07 -5.82
CA SER A 225 -2.21 -8.31 -7.02
C SER A 225 -3.42 -8.16 -7.94
N ASP A 226 -3.25 -7.37 -9.01
CA ASP A 226 -4.20 -7.28 -10.12
C ASP A 226 -4.50 -8.67 -10.72
N GLY A 227 -3.55 -9.60 -10.72
CA GLY A 227 -3.74 -10.98 -11.20
C GLY A 227 -4.93 -11.73 -10.59
N LEU A 228 -5.39 -11.37 -9.39
CA LEU A 228 -6.67 -11.86 -8.85
C LEU A 228 -7.85 -10.99 -9.32
N PHE A 229 -7.76 -9.69 -9.07
CA PHE A 229 -8.88 -8.75 -9.22
C PHE A 229 -9.27 -8.45 -10.67
N ASP A 230 -8.35 -8.70 -11.61
CA ASP A 230 -8.59 -8.60 -13.05
C ASP A 230 -9.23 -9.86 -13.62
N ASN A 231 -9.16 -10.98 -12.90
CA ASN A 231 -9.58 -12.30 -13.37
C ASN A 231 -10.83 -12.85 -12.66
N LEU A 232 -11.22 -12.30 -11.51
CA LEU A 232 -12.43 -12.69 -10.77
C LEU A 232 -13.26 -11.46 -10.42
N PHE A 233 -14.56 -11.55 -10.64
CA PHE A 233 -15.51 -10.55 -10.14
C PHE A 233 -15.60 -10.59 -8.61
N GLU A 234 -16.01 -9.48 -8.00
CA GLU A 234 -16.11 -9.39 -6.53
C GLU A 234 -17.09 -10.43 -5.98
N GLU A 235 -18.19 -10.68 -6.70
CA GLU A 235 -19.19 -11.68 -6.34
C GLU A 235 -18.60 -13.10 -6.34
N GLU A 236 -17.75 -13.44 -7.32
CA GLU A 236 -17.08 -14.74 -7.38
C GLU A 236 -16.10 -14.94 -6.22
N ILE A 237 -15.40 -13.87 -5.81
CA ILE A 237 -14.49 -13.91 -4.66
C ILE A 237 -15.30 -14.12 -3.37
N VAL A 238 -16.39 -13.37 -3.18
CA VAL A 238 -17.27 -13.48 -2.01
C VAL A 238 -17.88 -14.88 -1.92
N GLU A 239 -18.41 -15.41 -3.02
CA GLU A 239 -19.01 -16.74 -3.05
C GLU A 239 -17.99 -17.83 -2.71
N LEU A 240 -16.77 -17.73 -3.26
CA LEU A 240 -15.71 -18.70 -2.97
C LEU A 240 -15.28 -18.65 -1.51
N VAL A 241 -15.14 -17.44 -0.94
CA VAL A 241 -14.85 -17.24 0.49
C VAL A 241 -15.95 -17.83 1.36
N ALA A 242 -17.23 -17.54 1.06
CA ALA A 242 -18.37 -18.07 1.82
C ALA A 242 -18.42 -19.60 1.76
N ARG A 243 -18.23 -20.19 0.56
CA ARG A 243 -18.20 -21.63 0.35
C ARG A 243 -17.10 -22.31 1.16
N LYS A 244 -15.90 -21.71 1.18
CA LYS A 244 -14.76 -22.26 1.94
C LYS A 244 -14.94 -22.13 3.45
N ARG A 245 -15.54 -21.05 3.94
CA ARG A 245 -15.87 -20.91 5.36
C ARG A 245 -16.85 -21.94 5.88
N ALA A 246 -17.80 -22.37 5.04
CA ALA A 246 -18.74 -23.42 5.39
C ALA A 246 -18.12 -24.84 5.34
N ASP A 247 -16.90 -24.98 4.82
CA ASP A 247 -16.21 -26.26 4.71
C ASP A 247 -15.62 -26.66 6.07
N VAL A 248 -16.18 -27.70 6.68
CA VAL A 248 -15.80 -28.23 8.01
C VAL A 248 -14.33 -28.64 8.07
N PHE A 249 -13.74 -29.05 6.93
CA PHE A 249 -12.36 -29.54 6.86
C PHE A 249 -11.45 -28.64 6.00
N GLY A 250 -12.01 -27.63 5.33
CA GLY A 250 -11.33 -26.84 4.28
C GLY A 250 -11.40 -25.32 4.45
N GLY A 251 -11.78 -24.86 5.64
CA GLY A 251 -12.01 -23.44 5.96
C GLY A 251 -10.79 -22.66 6.43
N THR A 252 -9.57 -23.18 6.27
CA THR A 252 -8.36 -22.46 6.67
C THR A 252 -8.09 -21.26 5.74
N ALA A 253 -7.43 -20.22 6.25
CA ALA A 253 -7.01 -19.08 5.43
C ALA A 253 -6.12 -19.51 4.24
N GLU A 254 -5.32 -20.54 4.43
CA GLU A 254 -4.43 -21.11 3.42
C GLU A 254 -5.19 -21.81 2.28
N GLU A 255 -6.23 -22.57 2.58
CA GLU A 255 -7.06 -23.21 1.57
C GLU A 255 -7.92 -22.21 0.79
N MET A 256 -8.42 -21.16 1.48
CA MET A 256 -9.07 -20.03 0.82
C MET A 256 -8.12 -19.35 -0.17
N ALA A 257 -6.89 -19.03 0.25
CA ALA A 257 -5.89 -18.41 -0.61
C ALA A 257 -5.57 -19.28 -1.85
N ARG A 258 -5.39 -20.59 -1.67
CA ARG A 258 -5.14 -21.52 -2.78
C ARG A 258 -6.32 -21.62 -3.74
N ALA A 259 -7.55 -21.65 -3.22
CA ALA A 259 -8.75 -21.74 -4.04
C ALA A 259 -8.96 -20.46 -4.87
N LEU A 260 -8.77 -19.28 -4.27
CA LEU A 260 -8.84 -17.99 -4.96
C LEU A 260 -7.77 -17.90 -6.07
N ALA A 261 -6.52 -18.25 -5.76
CA ALA A 261 -5.43 -18.22 -6.73
C ALA A 261 -5.66 -19.20 -7.89
N ALA A 262 -6.20 -20.40 -7.61
CA ALA A 262 -6.55 -21.38 -8.63
C ALA A 262 -7.73 -20.89 -9.51
N ALA A 263 -8.75 -20.28 -8.91
CA ALA A 263 -9.90 -19.75 -9.64
C ALA A 263 -9.49 -18.63 -10.62
N ALA A 264 -8.63 -17.71 -10.19
CA ALA A 264 -8.11 -16.65 -11.06
C ALA A 264 -7.24 -17.19 -12.19
N GLU A 265 -6.36 -18.16 -11.90
CA GLU A 265 -5.56 -18.84 -12.93
C GLU A 265 -6.45 -19.56 -13.96
N ASP A 266 -7.50 -20.22 -13.50
CA ASP A 266 -8.46 -20.90 -14.35
C ASP A 266 -9.25 -19.92 -15.23
N ALA A 267 -9.70 -18.80 -14.68
CA ALA A 267 -10.39 -17.75 -15.44
C ALA A 267 -9.49 -17.20 -16.56
N TYR A 268 -8.23 -16.91 -16.23
CA TYR A 268 -7.22 -16.47 -17.19
C TYR A 268 -6.97 -17.51 -18.29
N ARG A 269 -6.76 -18.79 -17.92
CA ARG A 269 -6.43 -19.86 -18.88
C ARG A 269 -7.60 -20.27 -19.78
N LYS A 270 -8.81 -20.26 -19.24
CA LYS A 270 -10.04 -20.66 -19.96
C LYS A 270 -10.63 -19.53 -20.80
N GLY A 271 -10.05 -18.32 -20.73
CA GLY A 271 -10.53 -17.17 -21.49
C GLY A 271 -11.96 -16.78 -21.13
N LYS A 272 -12.32 -16.90 -19.84
CA LYS A 272 -13.62 -16.45 -19.35
C LYS A 272 -13.76 -14.94 -19.53
N GLU A 273 -14.99 -14.43 -19.49
CA GLU A 273 -15.18 -13.00 -19.29
C GLU A 273 -14.69 -12.62 -17.90
N THR A 274 -13.86 -11.59 -17.81
CA THR A 274 -13.25 -11.13 -16.56
C THR A 274 -13.43 -9.63 -16.37
N PRO A 275 -13.26 -9.08 -15.15
CA PRO A 275 -13.27 -7.65 -14.92
C PRO A 275 -12.32 -6.88 -15.85
N PHE A 276 -11.11 -7.41 -16.09
CA PHE A 276 -10.17 -6.81 -17.04
C PHE A 276 -10.73 -6.79 -18.47
N GLY A 277 -11.35 -7.88 -18.92
CA GLY A 277 -11.97 -7.96 -20.24
C GLY A 277 -13.07 -6.91 -20.43
N VAL A 278 -13.90 -6.70 -19.40
CA VAL A 278 -14.94 -5.67 -19.37
C VAL A 278 -14.32 -4.26 -19.39
N ALA A 279 -13.36 -4.00 -18.50
CA ALA A 279 -12.70 -2.70 -18.37
C ALA A 279 -11.90 -2.32 -19.63
N SER A 280 -11.23 -3.29 -20.26
CA SER A 280 -10.48 -3.10 -21.51
C SER A 280 -11.39 -2.63 -22.64
N ARG A 281 -12.57 -3.24 -22.79
CA ARG A 281 -13.55 -2.81 -23.80
C ARG A 281 -14.11 -1.41 -23.49
N ALA A 282 -14.31 -1.09 -22.22
CA ALA A 282 -14.80 0.22 -21.79
C ALA A 282 -13.76 1.35 -22.00
N ALA A 283 -12.46 1.07 -21.81
CA ALA A 283 -11.38 2.04 -22.03
C ALA A 283 -11.15 2.37 -23.51
N GLY A 284 -11.52 1.45 -24.42
CA GLY A 284 -11.27 1.58 -25.84
C GLY A 284 -9.79 1.42 -26.21
N PRO A 285 -9.43 1.55 -27.50
CA PRO A 285 -8.05 1.43 -27.93
C PRO A 285 -7.16 2.54 -27.35
N PRO A 286 -5.84 2.30 -27.18
CA PRO A 286 -4.90 3.32 -26.71
C PRO A 286 -5.01 4.61 -27.55
N GLY A 287 -5.21 5.76 -26.90
CA GLY A 287 -5.38 7.06 -27.59
C GLY A 287 -6.82 7.47 -27.93
N SER A 288 -7.84 6.76 -27.42
CA SER A 288 -9.25 7.15 -27.51
C SER A 288 -9.54 8.48 -26.78
N ALA A 289 -10.65 9.15 -27.10
CA ALA A 289 -10.97 10.50 -26.63
C ALA A 289 -11.07 10.67 -25.09
N GLN A 290 -11.14 9.58 -24.33
CA GLN A 290 -11.12 9.59 -22.86
C GLN A 290 -9.70 9.76 -22.29
N ASP A 291 -8.68 9.21 -22.95
CA ASP A 291 -7.27 9.31 -22.57
C ASP A 291 -6.75 10.76 -22.67
N ARG A 292 -7.27 11.52 -23.63
CA ARG A 292 -6.88 12.93 -23.85
C ARG A 292 -7.42 13.91 -22.79
N ARG A 293 -8.42 13.53 -21.99
CA ARG A 293 -8.98 14.43 -20.97
C ARG A 293 -8.06 14.62 -19.76
N HIS A 294 -7.14 13.69 -19.50
CA HIS A 294 -6.18 13.81 -18.40
C HIS A 294 -4.88 14.54 -18.75
N HIS A 295 -4.58 14.74 -20.04
CA HIS A 295 -3.38 15.44 -20.49
C HIS A 295 -3.62 16.86 -21.05
N GLY A 296 -4.88 17.27 -21.24
CA GLY A 296 -5.25 18.55 -21.85
C GLY A 296 -5.81 19.60 -20.90
N ARG A 297 -5.19 19.88 -19.73
CA ARG A 297 -5.45 21.13 -18.98
C ARG A 297 -4.20 21.68 -18.32
N ARG A 298 -3.26 22.17 -19.14
CA ARG A 298 -2.41 23.30 -18.74
C ARG A 298 -2.17 24.23 -19.93
N ARG A 299 -2.89 25.37 -19.85
CA ARG A 299 -2.51 26.72 -20.30
C ARG A 299 -2.50 26.98 -21.80
N GLU A 300 -3.66 27.36 -22.31
CA GLU A 300 -3.78 28.63 -23.05
C GLU A 300 -5.05 29.34 -22.54
N GLY A 301 -4.93 30.60 -22.20
CA GLY A 301 -5.97 31.38 -21.53
C GLY A 301 -5.50 32.82 -21.39
N THR A 302 -5.56 33.50 -22.53
CA THR A 302 -5.25 34.91 -22.77
C THR A 302 -6.10 35.85 -21.91
N HIS A 303 -5.50 36.99 -21.57
CA HIS A 303 -6.14 38.19 -21.07
C HIS A 303 -7.32 38.62 -21.95
N ALA A 304 -8.46 38.95 -21.34
CA ALA A 304 -9.28 40.12 -21.72
C ALA A 304 -10.27 40.46 -20.59
N GLN A 305 -10.21 41.72 -20.17
CA GLN A 305 -11.14 42.40 -19.27
C GLN A 305 -12.52 42.58 -19.95
N GLY A 306 -13.60 42.64 -19.17
CA GLY A 306 -14.88 43.09 -19.71
C GLY A 306 -16.13 42.92 -18.83
N PHE A 307 -16.37 43.92 -17.98
CA PHE A 307 -17.67 44.58 -17.78
C PHE A 307 -18.81 43.99 -16.90
N ARG A 308 -19.19 44.87 -15.96
CA ARG A 308 -20.53 45.27 -15.44
C ARG A 308 -21.21 44.49 -14.30
N SER A 309 -21.04 45.09 -13.13
CA SER A 309 -22.00 45.35 -12.05
C SER A 309 -23.50 45.13 -12.32
N TYR A 310 -24.15 44.39 -11.41
CA TYR A 310 -25.48 44.73 -10.91
C TYR A 310 -25.53 44.54 -9.39
N SER A 311 -25.93 45.62 -8.72
CA SER A 311 -26.16 45.77 -7.29
C SER A 311 -27.63 45.52 -6.96
N LEU A 312 -27.93 44.70 -5.94
CA LEU A 312 -29.12 44.84 -5.09
C LEU A 312 -28.80 44.33 -3.67
N LEU A 313 -28.83 45.26 -2.71
CA LEU A 313 -28.79 45.01 -1.26
C LEU A 313 -30.18 44.59 -0.78
N PRO A 314 -30.29 43.76 0.28
CA PRO A 314 -31.54 43.59 1.01
C PRO A 314 -31.71 44.68 2.08
N GLY A 315 -32.94 45.17 2.22
CA GLY A 315 -33.33 46.21 3.17
C GLY A 315 -33.29 45.76 4.62
N SER A 316 -33.01 46.73 5.50
CA SER A 316 -33.25 46.62 6.93
C SER A 316 -34.13 47.79 7.35
N SER A 317 -35.31 47.46 7.88
CA SER A 317 -36.18 48.36 8.62
C SER A 317 -35.80 48.31 10.10
N ARG A 318 -35.67 49.46 10.75
CA ARG A 318 -36.52 49.89 11.90
C ARG A 318 -35.86 50.98 12.75
N HIS A 319 -36.71 51.97 13.04
CA HIS A 319 -36.73 52.97 14.12
C HIS A 319 -35.73 54.12 14.06
#